data_AF-H3NLU0-F1
#
_entry.id   AF-H3NLU0-F1
#
_cell.length_a   1.000
_cell.length_b   1.000
_cell.length_c   1.000
_cell.angle_alpha   90.00
_cell.angle_beta   90.00
_cell.angle_gamma   90.00
#
_symmetry.space_group_name_H-M   'P 1'
#
loop_
_entity.id
_entity.type
_entity.pdbx_description
1 polymer ?
#
loop_
_entity_poly.entity_id
_entity_poly.type
_entity_poly.pdbx_seq_one_letter_code
_entity_poly.pdbx_strand_id
1 'polypeptide(L)'
;MQEKKMETPIYFFVRESIFHQPSIPNEIDNNFTFSFSDEWISKNSDKNGFIKLDTIINQVKEDLLNENIDFMKYYNQVKEKTVENYKKLLKEKSVEITLISKYFIRIATFFSTLYASLTINDQKRYMKKYDKMLEPFYNVTPYETSKWIIECVEKGKVIFEKNLDEIEIKNGKFIAKGDNDIEVDYLLNATGFNFNLEENTEENTLLKNLYNKKMIQPDDEGNFINVTAPNLNILSKKYGELKNFYVIGMWAYGVLIRANSADIIIRSTRAVADRFMGEK
;
A
#
# COMPACT_ATOMS: atom_id res chain seq x y z
N MET A 1 -6.35 15.93 -33.48
CA MET A 1 -7.30 16.25 -32.40
C MET A 1 -7.07 17.70 -32.01
N GLN A 2 -8.08 18.57 -32.11
CA GLN A 2 -7.99 19.91 -31.51
C GLN A 2 -8.06 19.74 -29.99
N GLU A 3 -7.09 20.30 -29.27
CA GLU A 3 -7.15 20.39 -27.80
C GLU A 3 -8.33 21.29 -27.43
N LYS A 4 -9.42 20.71 -26.91
CA LYS A 4 -10.46 21.50 -26.23
C LYS A 4 -9.83 22.10 -24.98
N LYS A 5 -9.77 23.43 -24.93
CA LYS A 5 -9.36 24.17 -23.75
C LYS A 5 -10.45 24.00 -22.69
N MET A 6 -10.12 23.45 -21.52
CA MET A 6 -11.06 23.45 -20.41
C MET A 6 -11.22 24.88 -19.90
N GLU A 7 -12.47 25.32 -19.75
CA GLU A 7 -12.80 26.66 -19.26
C GLU A 7 -12.71 26.74 -17.72
N THR A 8 -12.82 25.60 -17.03
CA THR A 8 -12.74 25.47 -15.57
C THR A 8 -11.61 24.53 -15.15
N PRO A 9 -10.98 24.77 -13.98
CA PRO A 9 -9.99 23.85 -13.43
C PRO A 9 -10.63 22.51 -13.03
N ILE A 10 -9.84 21.45 -13.02
CA ILE A 10 -10.21 20.18 -12.40
C ILE A 10 -9.92 20.25 -10.90
N TYR A 11 -10.90 19.90 -10.08
CA TYR A 11 -10.76 19.81 -8.64
C TYR A 11 -10.43 18.38 -8.21
N PHE A 12 -9.38 18.23 -7.40
CA PHE A 12 -9.07 17.01 -6.68
C PHE A 12 -9.44 17.20 -5.22
N PHE A 13 -10.55 16.58 -4.82
CA PHE A 13 -11.01 16.59 -3.44
C PHE A 13 -10.27 15.51 -2.64
N VAL A 14 -9.51 15.92 -1.63
CA VAL A 14 -8.67 15.03 -0.82
C VAL A 14 -8.94 15.21 0.67
N ARG A 15 -8.84 14.12 1.44
CA ARG A 15 -9.01 14.18 2.91
C ARG A 15 -7.80 14.78 3.61
N GLU A 16 -6.59 14.40 3.19
CA GLU A 16 -5.35 14.81 3.87
C GLU A 16 -4.26 15.25 2.88
N SER A 17 -3.86 14.37 1.97
CA SER A 17 -2.71 14.60 1.08
C SER A 17 -3.09 14.72 -0.39
N ILE A 18 -2.35 15.56 -1.12
CA ILE A 18 -2.55 15.84 -2.55
C ILE A 18 -2.30 14.60 -3.44
N PHE A 19 -1.15 13.96 -3.31
CA PHE A 19 -0.76 12.71 -3.97
C PHE A 19 0.49 12.16 -3.28
N HIS A 20 0.94 10.96 -3.67
CA HIS A 20 2.14 10.35 -3.10
C HIS A 20 3.42 11.00 -3.59
N GLN A 21 4.52 10.83 -2.83
CA GLN A 21 5.82 11.39 -3.15
C GLN A 21 6.27 11.06 -4.59
N PRO A 22 6.87 12.00 -5.34
CA PRO A 22 7.44 11.69 -6.64
C PRO A 22 8.59 10.68 -6.57
N SER A 23 8.62 9.74 -7.52
CA SER A 23 9.82 8.97 -7.79
C SER A 23 10.91 9.90 -8.32
N ILE A 24 12.09 9.85 -7.73
CA ILE A 24 13.23 10.67 -8.15
C ILE A 24 13.98 9.95 -9.28
N PRO A 25 14.11 10.55 -10.47
CA PRO A 25 14.82 9.92 -11.58
C PRO A 25 16.31 10.00 -11.31
N ASN A 26 16.91 8.85 -10.99
CA ASN A 26 18.35 8.73 -10.85
C ASN A 26 18.80 7.36 -11.37
N GLU A 27 19.79 7.36 -12.25
CA GLU A 27 20.43 6.15 -12.79
C GLU A 27 21.44 5.60 -11.78
N ILE A 28 20.93 5.20 -10.62
CA ILE A 28 21.74 4.46 -9.64
C ILE A 28 21.70 3.00 -10.07
N ASP A 29 22.85 2.35 -10.10
CA ASP A 29 22.91 0.90 -10.26
C ASP A 29 22.14 0.20 -9.12
N ASN A 30 21.65 -1.01 -9.35
CA ASN A 30 21.01 -1.81 -8.31
C ASN A 30 22.04 -2.50 -7.38
N ASN A 31 23.30 -2.07 -7.47
CA ASN A 31 24.42 -2.49 -6.64
C ASN A 31 24.45 -1.65 -5.35
N PHE A 32 23.58 -2.01 -4.41
CA PHE A 32 23.57 -1.51 -3.03
C PHE A 32 23.37 -2.68 -2.07
N THR A 33 23.80 -2.50 -0.82
CA THR A 33 23.68 -3.49 0.24
C THR A 33 22.21 -3.85 0.48
N PHE A 34 21.90 -5.14 0.37
CA PHE A 34 20.57 -5.69 0.62
C PHE A 34 20.69 -7.11 1.16
N SER A 35 20.34 -7.29 2.44
CA SER A 35 20.63 -8.54 3.16
C SER A 35 19.45 -9.51 3.23
N PHE A 36 18.24 -9.09 2.85
CA PHE A 36 17.06 -9.94 2.93
C PHE A 36 17.04 -11.01 1.83
N SER A 37 16.75 -12.24 2.24
CA SER A 37 16.55 -13.40 1.37
C SER A 37 15.70 -14.44 2.12
N ASP A 38 15.20 -15.45 1.41
CA ASP A 38 14.49 -16.57 2.06
C ASP A 38 15.40 -17.31 3.06
N GLU A 39 16.71 -17.38 2.80
CA GLU A 39 17.70 -17.93 3.73
C GLU A 39 17.86 -17.06 4.98
N TRP A 40 17.91 -15.73 4.82
CA TRP A 40 17.99 -14.79 5.95
C TRP A 40 16.75 -14.93 6.84
N ILE A 41 15.56 -15.00 6.24
CA ILE A 41 14.30 -15.18 6.97
C ILE A 41 14.33 -16.50 7.73
N SER A 42 14.71 -17.59 7.07
CA SER A 42 14.77 -18.92 7.69
C SER A 42 15.76 -18.98 8.86
N LYS A 43 16.93 -18.36 8.71
CA LYS A 43 17.98 -18.33 9.74
C LYS A 43 17.59 -17.50 10.97
N ASN A 44 16.79 -16.46 10.79
CA ASN A 44 16.38 -15.54 11.86
C ASN A 44 15.03 -15.90 12.49
N SER A 45 14.31 -16.86 11.92
CA SER A 45 13.05 -17.37 12.47
C SER A 45 13.29 -18.30 13.65
N ASP A 46 12.44 -18.20 14.66
CA ASP A 46 12.40 -19.18 15.74
C ASP A 46 11.78 -20.50 15.29
N LYS A 47 11.71 -21.48 16.19
CA LYS A 47 11.12 -22.81 15.94
C LYS A 47 9.65 -22.77 15.50
N ASN A 48 8.95 -21.67 15.76
CA ASN A 48 7.54 -21.47 15.40
C ASN A 48 7.39 -20.57 14.16
N GLY A 49 8.49 -20.16 13.53
CA GLY A 49 8.50 -19.31 12.34
C GLY A 49 8.43 -17.80 12.63
N PHE A 50 8.64 -17.36 13.88
CA PHE A 50 8.58 -15.94 14.23
C PHE A 50 9.97 -15.28 14.21
N ILE A 51 10.01 -14.04 13.71
CA ILE A 51 11.15 -13.13 13.75
C ILE A 51 10.77 -11.92 14.62
N LYS A 52 11.64 -11.53 15.54
CA LYS A 52 11.45 -10.30 16.32
C LYS A 52 11.51 -9.08 15.40
N LEU A 53 10.56 -8.14 15.53
CA LEU A 53 10.56 -6.93 14.70
C LEU A 53 11.88 -6.14 14.80
N ASP A 54 12.49 -6.07 15.99
CA ASP A 54 13.75 -5.34 16.17
C ASP A 54 14.92 -5.98 15.40
N THR A 55 14.89 -7.29 15.14
CA THR A 55 15.89 -7.95 14.26
C THR A 55 15.78 -7.43 12.82
N ILE A 56 14.56 -7.33 12.31
CA ILE A 56 14.30 -6.81 10.94
C ILE A 56 14.70 -5.33 10.86
N ILE A 57 14.32 -4.53 11.84
CA ILE A 57 14.67 -3.09 11.88
C ILE A 57 16.19 -2.90 11.93
N ASN A 58 16.90 -3.69 12.74
CA ASN A 58 18.34 -3.57 12.84
C ASN A 58 19.02 -3.97 11.53
N GLN A 59 18.55 -5.01 10.84
CA GLN A 59 19.07 -5.37 9.52
C GLN A 59 18.86 -4.24 8.50
N VAL A 60 17.68 -3.61 8.46
CA VAL A 60 17.43 -2.44 7.60
C VAL A 60 18.41 -1.30 7.93
N LYS A 61 18.64 -1.02 9.21
CA LYS A 61 19.58 0.02 9.63
C LYS A 61 21.01 -0.29 9.23
N GLU A 62 21.45 -1.54 9.38
CA GLU A 62 22.79 -1.99 8.99
C GLU A 62 22.99 -1.88 7.49
N ASP A 63 22.02 -2.32 6.68
CA ASP A 63 22.08 -2.21 5.23
C ASP A 63 22.19 -0.74 4.79
N LEU A 64 21.37 0.15 5.36
CA LEU A 64 21.43 1.59 5.05
C LEU A 64 22.72 2.25 5.56
N LEU A 65 23.25 1.82 6.70
CA LEU A 65 24.50 2.34 7.26
C LEU A 65 25.70 1.98 6.38
N ASN A 66 25.72 0.78 5.80
CA ASN A 66 26.76 0.35 4.85
C ASN A 66 26.80 1.24 3.60
N GLU A 67 25.67 1.87 3.25
CA GLU A 67 25.55 2.86 2.18
C GLU A 67 25.75 4.31 2.67
N ASN A 68 26.16 4.50 3.93
CA ASN A 68 26.32 5.80 4.59
C ASN A 68 25.02 6.65 4.63
N ILE A 69 23.86 6.00 4.72
CA ILE A 69 22.55 6.67 4.71
C ILE A 69 22.04 6.93 6.14
N ASP A 70 21.84 8.21 6.44
CA ASP A 70 21.01 8.64 7.58
C ASP A 70 19.53 8.66 7.17
N PHE A 71 18.82 7.57 7.44
CA PHE A 71 17.40 7.44 7.10
C PHE A 71 16.55 8.60 7.67
N MET A 72 16.80 9.04 8.91
CA MET A 72 15.95 10.04 9.55
C MET A 72 16.10 11.42 8.91
N LYS A 73 17.30 11.76 8.44
CA LYS A 73 17.55 12.96 7.64
C LYS A 73 16.66 12.97 6.39
N TYR A 74 16.64 11.89 5.62
CA TYR A 74 15.90 11.83 4.35
C TYR A 74 14.39 11.66 4.56
N TYR A 75 13.95 10.91 5.58
CA TYR A 75 12.54 10.85 5.98
C TYR A 75 11.99 12.25 6.28
N ASN A 76 12.75 13.08 7.02
CA ASN A 76 12.34 14.44 7.34
C ASN A 76 12.23 15.35 6.10
N GLN A 77 12.96 15.06 5.01
CA GLN A 77 12.84 15.78 3.75
C GLN A 77 11.59 15.39 2.96
N VAL A 78 11.14 14.13 3.07
CA VAL A 78 10.06 13.61 2.22
C VAL A 78 8.69 13.51 2.90
N LYS A 79 8.64 13.55 4.24
CA LYS A 79 7.39 13.39 5.01
C LYS A 79 6.34 14.47 4.69
N GLU A 80 6.75 15.63 4.20
CA GLU A 80 5.85 16.73 3.86
C GLU A 80 5.25 16.54 2.46
N LYS A 81 3.94 16.27 2.40
CA LYS A 81 3.19 16.02 1.17
C LYS A 81 2.63 17.32 0.57
N THR A 82 3.51 18.20 0.09
CA THR A 82 3.14 19.50 -0.53
C THR A 82 3.72 19.66 -1.93
N VAL A 83 3.06 20.45 -2.78
CA VAL A 83 3.54 20.76 -4.14
C VAL A 83 4.93 21.38 -4.12
N GLU A 84 5.18 22.30 -3.18
CA GLU A 84 6.48 22.97 -3.05
C GLU A 84 7.59 21.99 -2.63
N ASN A 85 7.31 21.11 -1.67
CA ASN A 85 8.28 20.07 -1.30
C ASN A 85 8.55 19.12 -2.47
N TYR A 86 7.53 18.74 -3.23
CA TYR A 86 7.70 17.87 -4.40
C TYR A 86 8.53 18.53 -5.50
N LYS A 87 8.32 19.83 -5.76
CA LYS A 87 9.18 20.61 -6.67
C LYS A 87 10.63 20.59 -6.23
N LYS A 88 10.87 20.81 -4.94
CA LYS A 88 12.22 20.76 -4.35
C LYS A 88 12.86 19.40 -4.56
N LEU A 89 12.17 18.30 -4.22
CA LEU A 89 12.68 16.94 -4.39
C LEU A 89 13.01 16.61 -5.86
N LEU A 90 12.14 16.98 -6.79
CA LEU A 90 12.34 16.77 -8.23
C LEU A 90 13.55 17.55 -8.79
N LYS A 91 13.85 18.71 -8.19
CA LYS A 91 15.00 19.54 -8.55
C LYS A 91 16.31 19.02 -7.94
N GLU A 92 16.28 18.63 -6.66
CA GLU A 92 17.46 18.17 -5.92
C GLU A 92 17.99 16.83 -6.42
N LYS A 93 17.10 15.95 -6.88
CA LYS A 93 17.45 14.62 -7.42
C LYS A 93 18.35 13.79 -6.50
N SER A 94 18.06 13.79 -5.20
CA SER A 94 18.88 13.09 -4.19
C SER A 94 19.09 11.62 -4.55
N VAL A 95 20.37 11.24 -4.58
CA VAL A 95 20.82 9.86 -4.78
C VAL A 95 20.32 8.99 -3.63
N GLU A 96 20.40 9.50 -2.40
CA GLU A 96 20.08 8.76 -1.18
C GLU A 96 18.59 8.50 -1.04
N ILE A 97 17.72 9.48 -1.33
CA ILE A 97 16.27 9.24 -1.38
C ILE A 97 15.93 8.18 -2.43
N THR A 98 16.60 8.21 -3.57
CA THR A 98 16.41 7.21 -4.62
C THR A 98 16.88 5.83 -4.16
N LEU A 99 18.03 5.72 -3.50
CA LEU A 99 18.55 4.47 -2.96
C LEU A 99 17.62 3.90 -1.88
N ILE A 100 17.17 4.73 -0.93
CA ILE A 100 16.18 4.33 0.09
C ILE A 100 14.90 3.81 -0.59
N SER A 101 14.39 4.53 -1.60
CA SER A 101 13.19 4.12 -2.33
C SER A 101 13.41 2.77 -3.03
N LYS A 102 14.52 2.59 -3.74
CA LYS A 102 14.88 1.31 -4.36
C LYS A 102 15.02 0.18 -3.34
N TYR A 103 15.60 0.45 -2.17
CA TYR A 103 15.73 -0.50 -1.08
C TYR A 103 14.36 -0.97 -0.58
N PHE A 104 13.43 -0.04 -0.30
CA PHE A 104 12.08 -0.37 0.16
C PHE A 104 11.15 -0.91 -0.94
N ILE A 105 11.42 -0.63 -2.22
CA ILE A 105 10.77 -1.33 -3.33
C ILE A 105 11.28 -2.77 -3.39
N ARG A 106 12.59 -3.00 -3.21
CA ARG A 106 13.17 -4.36 -3.22
C ARG A 106 12.69 -5.20 -2.03
N ILE A 107 12.62 -4.61 -0.82
CA ILE A 107 12.09 -5.30 0.36
C ILE A 107 10.62 -5.68 0.20
N ALA A 108 9.85 -4.99 -0.66
CA ALA A 108 8.43 -5.29 -0.91
C ALA A 108 8.22 -6.76 -1.32
N THR A 109 9.18 -7.34 -2.06
CA THR A 109 9.20 -8.77 -2.45
C THR A 109 9.16 -9.73 -1.26
N PHE A 110 9.74 -9.33 -0.12
CA PHE A 110 9.84 -10.13 1.11
C PHE A 110 8.85 -9.68 2.18
N PHE A 111 8.19 -8.54 1.97
CA PHE A 111 7.49 -7.81 2.99
C PHE A 111 6.33 -8.61 3.60
N SER A 112 5.56 -9.33 2.78
CA SER A 112 4.49 -10.18 3.28
C SER A 112 5.00 -11.35 4.13
N THR A 113 6.12 -11.98 3.73
CA THR A 113 6.74 -13.05 4.50
C THR A 113 7.30 -12.52 5.82
N LEU A 114 8.01 -11.38 5.78
CA LEU A 114 8.53 -10.71 6.97
C LEU A 114 7.39 -10.33 7.92
N TYR A 115 6.31 -9.73 7.42
CA TYR A 115 5.16 -9.34 8.23
C TYR A 115 4.41 -10.54 8.83
N ALA A 116 4.23 -11.61 8.05
CA ALA A 116 3.62 -12.86 8.53
C ALA A 116 4.51 -13.57 9.57
N SER A 117 5.83 -13.35 9.55
CA SER A 117 6.76 -13.85 10.57
C SER A 117 6.78 -13.01 11.86
N LEU A 118 6.01 -11.92 11.95
CA LEU A 118 5.92 -11.15 13.19
C LEU A 118 4.85 -11.72 14.12
N THR A 119 5.05 -11.57 15.43
CA THR A 119 3.95 -11.75 16.39
C THR A 119 2.88 -10.67 16.20
N ILE A 120 1.65 -10.91 16.64
CA ILE A 120 0.55 -9.92 16.55
C ILE A 120 0.94 -8.57 17.19
N ASN A 121 1.64 -8.59 18.33
CA ASN A 121 2.09 -7.36 18.99
C ASN A 121 3.13 -6.60 18.15
N ASP A 122 4.04 -7.33 17.50
CA ASP A 122 5.03 -6.74 16.60
C ASP A 122 4.40 -6.24 15.30
N GLN A 123 3.40 -6.94 14.75
CA GLN A 123 2.60 -6.46 13.61
C GLN A 123 1.91 -5.14 13.94
N LYS A 124 1.25 -5.05 15.11
CA LYS A 124 0.62 -3.80 15.58
C LYS A 124 1.63 -2.68 15.77
N ARG A 125 2.80 -2.99 16.37
CA ARG A 125 3.91 -2.04 16.51
C ARG A 125 4.43 -1.57 15.16
N TYR A 126 4.57 -2.48 14.19
CA TYR A 126 4.99 -2.18 12.83
C TYR A 126 4.03 -1.21 12.14
N MET A 127 2.74 -1.54 12.09
CA MET A 127 1.71 -0.71 11.44
C MET A 127 1.60 0.67 12.09
N LYS A 128 1.67 0.74 13.41
CA LYS A 128 1.54 1.99 14.15
C LYS A 128 2.74 2.93 13.97
N LYS A 129 3.97 2.40 13.93
CA LYS A 129 5.19 3.20 14.04
C LYS A 129 6.01 3.28 12.76
N TYR A 130 6.03 2.22 11.95
CA TYR A 130 6.98 2.08 10.86
C TYR A 130 6.33 2.15 9.49
N ASP A 131 5.16 1.54 9.27
CA ASP A 131 4.55 1.50 7.94
C ASP A 131 4.31 2.90 7.35
N LYS A 132 3.70 3.82 8.12
CA LYS A 132 3.49 5.23 7.72
C LYS A 132 4.80 5.99 7.46
N MET A 133 5.87 5.64 8.17
CA MET A 133 7.18 6.28 8.01
C MET A 133 7.87 5.81 6.71
N LEU A 134 7.62 4.57 6.32
CA LEU A 134 8.20 3.94 5.13
C LEU A 134 7.39 4.21 3.86
N GLU A 135 6.09 4.50 4.00
CA GLU A 135 5.15 4.78 2.91
C GLU A 135 5.70 5.68 1.80
N PRO A 136 6.35 6.83 2.09
CA PRO A 136 6.82 7.73 1.05
C PRO A 136 7.89 7.12 0.14
N PHE A 137 8.59 6.07 0.58
CA PHE A 137 9.70 5.47 -0.16
C PHE A 137 9.30 4.32 -1.07
N TYR A 138 8.21 3.60 -0.78
CA TYR A 138 7.76 2.48 -1.60
C TYR A 138 6.50 2.80 -2.40
N ASN A 139 5.69 3.78 -1.98
CA ASN A 139 4.48 4.19 -2.66
C ASN A 139 4.72 5.55 -3.32
N VAL A 140 5.37 5.53 -4.49
CA VAL A 140 5.81 6.73 -5.20
C VAL A 140 5.00 6.96 -6.47
N THR A 141 4.72 8.23 -6.77
CA THR A 141 4.11 8.65 -8.03
C THR A 141 5.20 8.69 -9.11
N PRO A 142 5.01 8.11 -10.31
CA PRO A 142 6.01 8.16 -11.37
C PRO A 142 6.49 9.59 -11.69
N TYR A 143 7.75 9.73 -12.07
CA TYR A 143 8.42 11.03 -12.26
C TYR A 143 7.68 11.93 -13.25
N GLU A 144 7.40 11.43 -14.45
CA GLU A 144 6.72 12.20 -15.50
C GLU A 144 5.29 12.58 -15.08
N THR A 145 4.58 11.67 -14.40
CA THR A 145 3.25 11.94 -13.84
C THR A 145 3.31 13.05 -12.79
N SER A 146 4.29 13.00 -11.88
CA SER A 146 4.47 14.01 -10.84
C SER A 146 4.78 15.37 -11.43
N LYS A 147 5.69 15.43 -12.40
CA LYS A 147 6.04 16.66 -13.12
C LYS A 147 4.82 17.25 -13.82
N TRP A 148 4.06 16.41 -14.54
CA TRP A 148 2.84 16.83 -15.21
C TRP A 148 1.79 17.39 -14.25
N ILE A 149 1.54 16.73 -13.12
CA ILE A 149 0.60 17.22 -12.09
C ILE A 149 1.04 18.59 -11.56
N ILE A 150 2.32 18.75 -11.22
CA ILE A 150 2.87 20.03 -10.74
C ILE A 150 2.69 21.13 -11.78
N GLU A 151 3.00 20.87 -13.05
CA GLU A 151 2.79 21.85 -14.12
C GLU A 151 1.31 22.23 -14.28
N CYS A 152 0.40 21.27 -14.13
CA CYS A 152 -1.04 21.52 -14.15
C CYS A 152 -1.49 22.42 -12.98
N VAL A 153 -0.95 22.20 -11.78
CA VAL A 153 -1.21 23.05 -10.62
C VAL A 153 -0.67 24.46 -10.86
N GLU A 154 0.57 24.60 -11.32
CA GLU A 154 1.19 25.92 -11.58
C GLU A 154 0.47 26.73 -12.66
N LYS A 155 -0.11 26.03 -13.65
CA LYS A 155 -0.93 26.65 -14.72
C LYS A 155 -2.39 26.88 -14.30
N GLY A 156 -2.75 26.58 -13.05
CA GLY A 156 -4.12 26.72 -12.54
C GLY A 156 -5.14 25.78 -13.21
N LYS A 157 -4.67 24.69 -13.85
CA LYS A 157 -5.53 23.68 -14.49
C LYS A 157 -6.07 22.66 -13.48
N VAL A 158 -5.37 22.49 -12.37
CA VAL A 158 -5.70 21.56 -11.28
C VAL A 158 -5.67 22.30 -9.97
N ILE A 159 -6.70 22.11 -9.14
CA ILE A 159 -6.81 22.65 -7.79
C ILE A 159 -7.03 21.47 -6.84
N PHE A 160 -6.29 21.44 -5.74
CA PHE A 160 -6.49 20.46 -4.67
C PHE A 160 -7.29 21.10 -3.54
N GLU A 161 -8.48 20.58 -3.30
CA GLU A 161 -9.34 20.99 -2.17
C GLU A 161 -9.20 19.96 -1.06
N LYS A 162 -8.78 20.43 0.11
CA LYS A 162 -8.45 19.58 1.25
C LYS A 162 -9.64 19.42 2.19
N ASN A 163 -9.51 18.45 3.09
CA ASN A 163 -10.46 18.15 4.15
C ASN A 163 -11.87 17.86 3.60
N LEU A 164 -11.96 17.14 2.47
CA LEU A 164 -13.25 16.65 1.98
C LEU A 164 -13.91 15.78 3.06
N ASP A 165 -15.06 16.24 3.55
CA ASP A 165 -15.83 15.56 4.58
C ASP A 165 -17.02 14.81 3.96
N GLU A 166 -17.81 15.52 3.17
CA GLU A 166 -19.09 15.05 2.65
C GLU A 166 -19.28 15.45 1.17
N ILE A 167 -20.09 14.68 0.46
CA ILE A 167 -20.59 15.03 -0.87
C ILE A 167 -22.12 14.99 -0.83
N GLU A 168 -22.74 16.12 -1.12
CA GLU A 168 -24.19 16.23 -1.26
C GLU A 168 -24.61 16.33 -2.73
N ILE A 169 -25.85 15.94 -3.01
CA ILE A 169 -26.48 16.16 -4.32
C ILE A 169 -27.58 17.21 -4.17
N LYS A 170 -27.46 18.33 -4.86
CA LYS A 170 -28.44 19.42 -4.85
C LYS A 170 -28.68 19.94 -6.26
N ASN A 171 -29.94 20.04 -6.66
CA ASN A 171 -30.35 20.55 -7.98
C ASN A 171 -29.64 19.86 -9.16
N GLY A 172 -29.36 18.56 -9.05
CA GLY A 172 -28.68 17.78 -10.10
C GLY A 172 -27.17 17.99 -10.18
N LYS A 173 -26.57 18.67 -9.20
CA LYS A 173 -25.13 18.89 -9.07
C LYS A 173 -24.57 18.28 -7.80
N PHE A 174 -23.26 18.09 -7.75
CA PHE A 174 -22.56 17.63 -6.56
C PHE A 174 -21.97 18.83 -5.81
N ILE A 175 -22.13 18.85 -4.49
CA ILE A 175 -21.51 19.82 -3.60
C ILE A 175 -20.51 19.05 -2.74
N ALA A 176 -19.22 19.28 -2.99
CA ALA A 176 -18.15 18.74 -2.17
C ALA A 176 -17.90 19.70 -0.99
N LYS A 177 -18.14 19.22 0.23
CA LYS A 177 -17.96 19.99 1.46
C LYS A 177 -16.59 19.71 2.08
N GLY A 178 -15.87 20.76 2.43
CA GLY A 178 -14.56 20.68 3.08
C GLY A 178 -14.13 22.04 3.61
N ASP A 179 -12.87 22.41 3.38
CA ASP A 179 -12.41 23.78 3.69
C ASP A 179 -13.20 24.84 2.91
N ASN A 180 -13.56 24.51 1.66
CA ASN A 180 -14.44 25.29 0.81
C ASN A 180 -15.52 24.38 0.23
N ASP A 181 -16.76 24.87 0.19
CA ASP A 181 -17.84 24.19 -0.51
C ASP A 181 -17.72 24.46 -2.01
N ILE A 182 -17.46 23.40 -2.79
CA ILE A 182 -17.29 23.50 -4.24
C ILE A 182 -18.41 22.73 -4.94
N GLU A 183 -19.12 23.42 -5.82
CA GLU A 183 -20.15 22.84 -6.68
C GLU A 183 -19.51 22.34 -7.99
N VAL A 184 -19.80 21.10 -8.38
CA VAL A 184 -19.33 20.49 -9.63
C VAL A 184 -20.46 19.76 -10.36
N ASP A 185 -20.41 19.80 -11.69
CA ASP A 185 -21.41 19.12 -12.54
C ASP A 185 -21.12 17.60 -12.65
N TYR A 186 -19.85 17.21 -12.59
CA TYR A 186 -19.41 15.81 -12.69
C TYR A 186 -18.50 15.46 -11.54
N LEU A 187 -18.73 14.29 -10.95
CA LEU A 187 -17.92 13.72 -9.89
C LEU A 187 -17.38 12.35 -10.33
N LEU A 188 -16.06 12.20 -10.32
CA LEU A 188 -15.39 10.92 -10.56
C LEU A 188 -14.91 10.37 -9.22
N ASN A 189 -15.48 9.24 -8.77
CA ASN A 189 -15.01 8.57 -7.58
C ASN A 189 -13.73 7.77 -7.88
N ALA A 190 -12.62 8.16 -7.25
CA ALA A 190 -11.33 7.49 -7.33
C ALA A 190 -10.77 7.09 -5.94
N THR A 191 -11.64 6.83 -4.96
CA THR A 191 -11.24 6.51 -3.57
C THR A 191 -10.79 5.06 -3.35
N GLY A 192 -10.89 4.20 -4.38
CA GLY A 192 -10.47 2.81 -4.33
C GLY A 192 -11.61 1.85 -3.97
N PHE A 193 -11.27 0.75 -3.29
CA PHE A 193 -12.20 -0.32 -2.95
C PHE A 193 -12.57 -0.28 -1.47
N ASN A 194 -13.83 -0.57 -1.16
CA ASN A 194 -14.22 -0.93 0.20
C ASN A 194 -13.79 -2.37 0.47
N PHE A 195 -13.05 -2.60 1.55
CA PHE A 195 -12.65 -3.95 1.96
C PHE A 195 -13.46 -4.48 3.13
N ASN A 196 -14.24 -3.67 3.86
CA ASN A 196 -15.08 -4.18 4.95
C ASN A 196 -15.91 -5.38 4.47
N LEU A 197 -15.64 -6.57 5.05
CA LEU A 197 -16.15 -7.82 4.51
C LEU A 197 -17.68 -7.88 4.63
N GLU A 198 -18.21 -7.38 5.75
CA GLU A 198 -19.64 -7.40 6.05
C GLU A 198 -20.40 -6.44 5.12
N GLU A 199 -19.93 -5.20 4.98
CA GLU A 199 -20.51 -4.21 4.06
C GLU A 199 -20.49 -4.73 2.62
N ASN A 200 -19.40 -5.37 2.19
CA ASN A 200 -19.31 -5.95 0.86
C ASN A 200 -20.31 -7.11 0.62
N THR A 201 -20.83 -7.74 1.67
CA THR A 201 -21.88 -8.77 1.49
C THR A 201 -23.22 -8.20 1.05
N GLU A 202 -23.45 -6.89 1.19
CA GLU A 202 -24.69 -6.25 0.76
C GLU A 202 -24.79 -6.22 -0.78
N GLU A 203 -23.66 -6.01 -1.45
CA GLU A 203 -23.58 -5.85 -2.90
C GLU A 203 -23.04 -7.10 -3.62
N ASN A 204 -22.25 -7.95 -2.94
CA ASN A 204 -21.62 -9.12 -3.55
C ASN A 204 -22.30 -10.44 -3.13
N THR A 205 -23.04 -11.04 -4.08
CA THR A 205 -23.78 -12.29 -3.84
C THR A 205 -22.89 -13.47 -3.44
N LEU A 206 -21.66 -13.59 -3.99
CA LEU A 206 -20.75 -14.66 -3.63
C LEU A 206 -20.27 -14.52 -2.18
N LEU A 207 -19.81 -13.33 -1.81
CA LEU A 207 -19.36 -13.04 -0.44
C LEU A 207 -20.49 -13.24 0.56
N LYS A 208 -21.69 -12.74 0.24
CA LYS A 208 -22.91 -12.94 1.05
C LYS A 208 -23.17 -14.41 1.33
N ASN A 209 -23.13 -15.25 0.29
CA ASN A 209 -23.39 -16.68 0.43
C ASN A 209 -22.33 -17.39 1.26
N LEU A 210 -21.05 -17.07 1.05
CA LEU A 210 -19.94 -17.64 1.80
C LEU A 210 -19.99 -17.22 3.28
N TYR A 211 -20.25 -15.94 3.54
CA TYR A 211 -20.34 -15.36 4.88
C TYR A 211 -21.53 -15.95 5.65
N ASN A 212 -22.73 -15.97 5.06
CA ASN A 212 -23.93 -16.52 5.71
C ASN A 212 -23.83 -18.02 5.98
N LYS A 213 -23.09 -18.78 5.15
CA LYS A 213 -22.79 -20.19 5.39
C LYS A 213 -21.65 -20.41 6.38
N LYS A 214 -21.11 -19.33 6.96
CA LYS A 214 -19.96 -19.30 7.89
C LYS A 214 -18.70 -19.91 7.29
N MET A 215 -18.56 -19.88 5.96
CA MET A 215 -17.37 -20.40 5.28
C MET A 215 -16.22 -19.41 5.37
N ILE A 216 -16.51 -18.11 5.25
CA ILE A 216 -15.54 -17.02 5.47
C ILE A 216 -15.93 -16.24 6.73
N GLN A 217 -14.95 -15.55 7.30
CA GLN A 217 -15.14 -14.62 8.42
C GLN A 217 -14.15 -13.45 8.25
N PRO A 218 -14.43 -12.29 8.85
CA PRO A 218 -13.50 -11.17 8.79
C PRO A 218 -12.22 -11.46 9.58
N ASP A 219 -11.14 -10.79 9.22
CA ASP A 219 -9.96 -10.63 10.07
C ASP A 219 -10.27 -9.76 11.30
N ASP A 220 -9.27 -9.56 12.16
CA ASP A 220 -9.45 -8.86 13.45
C ASP A 220 -9.95 -7.41 13.28
N GLU A 221 -9.71 -6.79 12.13
CA GLU A 221 -10.10 -5.40 11.83
C GLU A 221 -11.39 -5.30 11.00
N GLY A 222 -12.02 -6.42 10.61
CA GLY A 222 -13.27 -6.42 9.85
C GLY A 222 -13.12 -6.29 8.33
N ASN A 223 -11.90 -6.08 7.83
CA ASN A 223 -11.64 -5.61 6.47
C ASN A 223 -11.23 -6.71 5.49
N PHE A 224 -10.80 -7.88 5.93
CA PHE A 224 -10.32 -8.90 5.00
C PHE A 224 -10.87 -10.27 5.35
N ILE A 225 -10.71 -11.25 4.46
CA ILE A 225 -11.07 -12.63 4.79
C ILE A 225 -9.96 -13.21 5.64
N ASN A 226 -10.32 -13.79 6.78
CA ASN A 226 -9.38 -14.44 7.68
C ASN A 226 -8.85 -15.73 7.05
N VAL A 227 -7.52 -15.84 6.96
CA VAL A 227 -6.82 -16.95 6.32
C VAL A 227 -5.59 -17.38 7.12
N THR A 228 -5.07 -18.57 6.83
CA THR A 228 -3.78 -19.01 7.38
C THR A 228 -2.61 -18.38 6.63
N ALA A 229 -1.51 -18.14 7.33
CA ALA A 229 -0.21 -17.85 6.74
C ALA A 229 0.72 -19.08 6.90
N PRO A 230 1.55 -19.41 5.91
CA PRO A 230 1.65 -18.81 4.57
C PRO A 230 0.68 -19.46 3.55
N ASN A 231 -0.19 -20.39 3.99
CA ASN A 231 -0.91 -21.27 3.07
C ASN A 231 -2.14 -20.65 2.42
N LEU A 232 -2.64 -19.54 2.96
CA LEU A 232 -3.80 -18.79 2.47
C LEU A 232 -5.12 -19.59 2.48
N ASN A 233 -5.20 -20.61 3.33
CA ASN A 233 -6.44 -21.35 3.55
C ASN A 233 -7.42 -20.53 4.35
N ILE A 234 -8.70 -20.61 4.01
CA ILE A 234 -9.75 -19.91 4.77
C ILE A 234 -9.88 -20.49 6.18
N LEU A 235 -9.92 -19.60 7.17
CA LEU A 235 -10.27 -19.92 8.55
C LEU A 235 -11.77 -19.69 8.76
N SER A 236 -12.54 -20.78 8.77
CA SER A 236 -13.98 -20.75 8.99
C SER A 236 -14.33 -20.87 10.48
N LYS A 237 -15.24 -20.01 10.96
CA LYS A 237 -15.82 -20.14 12.31
C LYS A 237 -16.53 -21.48 12.55
N LYS A 238 -17.11 -22.07 11.51
CA LYS A 238 -17.91 -23.29 11.61
C LYS A 238 -17.10 -24.55 11.31
N TYR A 239 -16.18 -24.48 10.35
CA TYR A 239 -15.50 -25.65 9.80
C TYR A 239 -14.00 -25.72 10.16
N GLY A 240 -13.46 -24.72 10.86
CA GLY A 240 -12.02 -24.60 11.06
C GLY A 240 -11.29 -24.24 9.78
N GLU A 241 -10.06 -24.73 9.60
CA GLU A 241 -9.29 -24.51 8.38
C GLU A 241 -9.85 -25.30 7.20
N LEU A 242 -10.19 -24.61 6.11
CA LEU A 242 -10.64 -25.23 4.86
C LEU A 242 -9.44 -25.48 3.92
N LYS A 243 -8.86 -26.68 4.01
CA LYS A 243 -7.60 -27.04 3.32
C LYS A 243 -7.61 -26.94 1.80
N ASN A 244 -8.77 -27.09 1.16
CA ASN A 244 -8.94 -27.01 -0.30
C ASN A 244 -9.59 -25.69 -0.76
N PHE A 245 -9.65 -24.69 0.12
CA PHE A 245 -10.26 -23.40 -0.20
C PHE A 245 -9.32 -22.27 0.21
N TYR A 246 -8.86 -21.53 -0.79
CA TYR A 246 -7.81 -20.52 -0.66
C TYR A 246 -8.33 -19.13 -1.06
N VAL A 247 -7.75 -18.08 -0.46
CA VAL A 247 -7.95 -16.69 -0.87
C VAL A 247 -6.61 -16.11 -1.33
N ILE A 248 -6.58 -15.63 -2.56
CA ILE A 248 -5.41 -14.95 -3.14
C ILE A 248 -5.82 -13.53 -3.49
N GLY A 249 -4.89 -12.59 -3.41
CA GLY A 249 -5.13 -11.20 -3.76
C GLY A 249 -5.59 -10.35 -2.58
N MET A 250 -6.28 -9.25 -2.88
CA MET A 250 -6.60 -8.20 -1.89
C MET A 250 -7.45 -8.68 -0.71
N TRP A 251 -8.25 -9.73 -0.87
CA TRP A 251 -9.03 -10.30 0.24
C TRP A 251 -8.17 -10.99 1.31
N ALA A 252 -6.90 -11.29 1.03
CA ALA A 252 -5.97 -11.88 1.99
C ALA A 252 -5.04 -10.85 2.67
N TYR A 253 -5.27 -9.55 2.46
CA TYR A 253 -4.34 -8.49 2.85
C TYR A 253 -4.11 -8.38 4.37
N GLY A 254 -5.08 -8.82 5.19
CA GLY A 254 -4.95 -8.85 6.65
C GLY A 254 -3.83 -9.76 7.17
N VAL A 255 -3.46 -10.78 6.38
CA VAL A 255 -2.35 -11.70 6.69
C VAL A 255 -1.16 -11.45 5.78
N LEU A 256 -1.43 -11.19 4.51
CA LEU A 256 -0.44 -11.05 3.46
C LEU A 256 -0.46 -9.60 2.98
N ILE A 257 0.14 -8.72 3.78
CA ILE A 257 0.21 -7.28 3.47
C ILE A 257 0.81 -7.08 2.06
N ARG A 258 0.26 -6.14 1.30
CA ARG A 258 0.58 -5.90 -0.13
C ARG A 258 0.17 -7.03 -1.08
N ALA A 259 -0.81 -7.86 -0.72
CA ALA A 259 -1.38 -8.89 -1.61
C ALA A 259 -2.09 -8.35 -2.88
N ASN A 260 -1.85 -7.10 -3.27
CA ASN A 260 -2.25 -6.52 -4.54
C ASN A 260 -1.10 -6.45 -5.57
N SER A 261 0.15 -6.72 -5.17
CA SER A 261 1.28 -6.69 -6.10
C SER A 261 1.33 -7.96 -6.97
N ALA A 262 1.73 -7.79 -8.23
CA ALA A 262 1.76 -8.90 -9.19
C ALA A 262 2.75 -10.00 -8.76
N ASP A 263 3.90 -9.64 -8.19
CA ASP A 263 4.90 -10.58 -7.70
C ASP A 263 4.38 -11.42 -6.52
N ILE A 264 3.67 -10.80 -5.57
CA ILE A 264 3.06 -11.50 -4.43
C ILE A 264 1.94 -12.42 -4.92
N ILE A 265 1.10 -11.96 -5.84
CA ILE A 265 0.03 -12.78 -6.43
C ILE A 265 0.62 -13.98 -7.16
N ILE A 266 1.66 -13.81 -7.98
CA ILE A 266 2.31 -14.91 -8.70
C ILE A 266 2.94 -15.91 -7.72
N ARG A 267 3.69 -15.44 -6.72
CA ARG A 267 4.34 -16.31 -5.72
C ARG A 267 3.32 -17.10 -4.90
N SER A 268 2.30 -16.43 -4.38
CA SER A 268 1.24 -17.08 -3.59
C SER A 268 0.44 -18.07 -4.43
N THR A 269 0.09 -17.72 -5.67
CA THR A 269 -0.61 -18.63 -6.59
C THR A 269 0.21 -19.88 -6.91
N ARG A 270 1.51 -19.73 -7.20
CA ARG A 270 2.41 -20.88 -7.42
C ARG A 270 2.46 -21.79 -6.19
N ALA A 271 2.66 -21.21 -5.00
CA ALA A 271 2.70 -21.98 -3.77
C ALA A 271 1.39 -22.73 -3.48
N VAL A 272 0.24 -22.10 -3.75
CA VAL A 272 -1.07 -22.76 -3.65
C VAL A 272 -1.20 -23.89 -4.67
N ALA A 273 -0.82 -23.65 -5.92
CA ALA A 273 -0.88 -24.66 -6.98
C ALA A 273 0.02 -25.87 -6.69
N ASP A 274 1.26 -25.64 -6.25
CA ASP A 274 2.22 -26.71 -5.93
C ASP A 274 1.69 -27.58 -4.78
N ARG A 275 1.08 -26.97 -3.75
CA ARG A 275 0.43 -27.73 -2.67
C ARG A 275 -0.78 -28.51 -3.18
N PHE A 276 -1.68 -27.85 -3.90
CA PHE A 276 -2.88 -28.48 -4.43
C PHE A 276 -2.56 -29.68 -5.35
N MET A 277 -1.47 -29.58 -6.13
CA MET A 277 -1.01 -30.66 -7.01
C MET A 277 -0.16 -31.71 -6.29
N GLY A 278 0.51 -31.34 -5.20
CA GLY A 278 1.37 -32.20 -4.37
C GLY A 278 0.64 -33.01 -3.31
N GLU A 279 -0.58 -32.64 -2.92
CA GLU A 279 -1.45 -33.37 -1.98
C GLU A 279 -2.10 -34.64 -2.60
N LYS A 280 -1.32 -35.45 -3.31
CA LYS A 280 -1.72 -36.81 -3.73
C LYS A 280 -1.45 -37.85 -2.65
#